data_AF-A0A3D2LZL1-F1
#
_entry.id   AF-A0A3D2LZL1-F1
#
_cell.length_a   1.000
_cell.length_b   1.000
_cell.length_c   1.000
_cell.angle_alpha   90.00
_cell.angle_beta   90.00
_cell.angle_gamma   90.00
#
_symmetry.space_group_name_H-M   'P 1'
#
loop_
_entity.id
_entity.type
_entity.pdbx_description
1 polymer ?
#
loop_
_entity_poly.entity_id
_entity_poly.type
_entity_poly.pdbx_seq_one_letter_code
_entity_poly.pdbx_strand_id
1 'polypeptide(L)' 'MNDMAKNLILWLIIAAVLVTVMNNFSSPTEPQTLNYSDFIEQVKEGRVERVTVDGYVITGKRSDGENFKTIRPAIQDN' A
#
# COMPACT_ATOMS: atom_id res chain seq x y z
N MET A 1 13.08 38.58 -25.88
CA MET A 1 12.94 37.82 -24.62
C MET A 1 11.74 38.37 -23.86
N ASN A 2 10.50 37.95 -24.13
CA ASN A 2 9.42 38.29 -23.19
C ASN A 2 8.18 37.38 -23.25
N ASP A 3 7.95 36.65 -24.34
CA ASP A 3 6.76 35.78 -24.41
C ASP A 3 7.08 34.28 -24.37
N MET A 4 8.12 33.83 -25.09
CA MET A 4 8.50 32.42 -25.09
C MET A 4 9.03 31.91 -23.75
N ALA A 5 9.87 32.71 -23.07
CA ALA A 5 10.39 32.36 -21.74
C ALA A 5 9.30 32.41 -20.66
N LYS A 6 8.31 33.28 -20.83
CA LYS A 6 7.18 33.45 -19.91
C LYS A 6 6.23 32.25 -19.98
N ASN A 7 5.98 31.76 -21.20
CA ASN A 7 5.21 30.54 -21.41
C ASN A 7 5.96 29.30 -20.90
N LEU A 8 7.28 29.26 -21.08
CA LEU A 8 8.11 28.17 -20.56
C LEU A 8 8.04 28.06 -19.03
N ILE A 9 8.07 29.19 -18.32
CA ILE A 9 7.93 29.20 -16.86
C ILE A 9 6.55 28.68 -16.43
N LEU A 10 5.47 29.08 -17.12
CA LEU A 10 4.13 28.56 -16.85
C LEU A 10 4.05 27.05 -17.06
N TRP A 11 4.63 26.53 -18.15
CA TRP A 11 4.72 25.10 -18.41
C TRP A 11 5.48 24.35 -17.33
N LEU A 12 6.57 24.91 -16.81
CA LEU A 12 7.34 24.29 -15.72
C LEU A 12 6.55 24.23 -14.41
N ILE A 13 5.76 25.26 -14.09
CA ILE A 13 4.88 25.27 -12.91
C ILE A 13 3.81 24.18 -13.05
N ILE A 14 3.16 24.07 -14.22
CA ILE A 14 2.16 23.03 -14.49
C ILE A 14 2.78 21.64 -14.33
N ALA A 15 3.96 21.40 -14.92
CA ALA A 15 4.67 20.14 -14.79
C ALA A 15 5.01 19.80 -13.33
N ALA A 16 5.49 20.77 -12.55
CA ALA A 16 5.81 20.59 -11.13
C ALA A 16 4.57 20.24 -10.29
N VAL A 17 3.44 20.90 -10.54
CA VAL A 17 2.17 20.60 -9.88
C VAL A 17 1.68 19.20 -10.24
N LEU A 18 1.75 18.81 -11.53
CA LEU A 18 1.38 17.46 -11.97
C LEU A 18 2.23 16.37 -11.30
N VAL A 19 3.55 16.55 -11.21
CA VAL A 19 4.45 15.61 -10.49
C VAL A 19 4.08 15.53 -9.01
N THR A 20 3.75 16.66 -8.38
CA THR A 20 3.38 16.70 -6.96
C THR A 20 2.06 15.99 -6.70
N VAL A 21 1.05 16.19 -7.55
CA VAL A 21 -0.24 15.49 -7.48
C VAL A 21 -0.03 13.99 -7.71
N MET A 22 0.77 13.61 -8.70
CA MET A 22 1.05 12.21 -9.01
C MET A 22 1.85 11.50 -7.92
N ASN A 23 2.78 12.19 -7.25
CA ASN A 23 3.50 11.66 -6.08
C ASN A 23 2.62 11.54 -4.83
N ASN A 24 1.51 12.29 -4.74
CA ASN A 24 0.59 12.16 -3.63
C ASN A 24 -0.29 10.91 -3.71
N PHE A 25 -0.42 10.31 -4.91
CA PHE A 25 -0.88 8.94 -5.05
C PHE A 25 0.22 8.03 -4.52
N SER A 26 0.18 7.79 -3.21
CA SER A 26 0.96 6.73 -2.58
C SER A 26 0.53 5.43 -3.26
N SER A 27 1.32 4.94 -4.20
CA SER A 27 1.14 3.60 -4.78
C SER A 27 1.07 2.64 -3.59
N PRO A 28 -0.04 1.94 -3.36
CA PRO A 28 -0.07 0.95 -2.31
C PRO A 28 1.03 -0.05 -2.62
N THR A 29 2.07 -0.08 -1.78
CA THR A 29 3.08 -1.15 -1.82
C THR A 29 2.31 -2.45 -1.88
N GLU A 30 2.56 -3.23 -2.93
CA GLU A 30 1.84 -4.48 -3.13
C GLU A 30 2.04 -5.32 -1.87
N PRO A 31 0.95 -5.73 -1.18
CA PRO A 31 1.08 -6.38 0.12
C PRO A 31 1.91 -7.65 -0.03
N GLN A 32 2.91 -7.83 0.84
CA GLN A 32 3.71 -9.06 0.79
C GLN A 32 2.79 -10.27 1.01
N THR A 33 2.89 -11.28 0.15
CA THR A 33 2.11 -12.50 0.35
C THR A 33 2.78 -13.35 1.43
N LEU A 34 2.05 -13.60 2.50
CA LEU A 34 2.49 -14.33 3.69
C LEU A 34 1.74 -15.65 3.79
N ASN A 35 2.42 -16.73 4.18
CA ASN A 35 1.73 -17.98 4.51
C ASN A 35 0.80 -17.78 5.72
N TYR A 36 -0.29 -18.54 5.75
CA TYR A 36 -1.25 -18.43 6.84
C TYR A 36 -0.66 -18.85 8.20
N SER A 37 0.22 -19.85 8.23
CA SER A 37 0.95 -20.24 9.44
C SER A 37 1.78 -19.09 10.01
N ASP A 38 2.54 -18.42 9.15
CA ASP A 38 3.48 -17.37 9.52
C ASP A 38 2.71 -16.12 9.96
N PHE A 39 1.56 -15.85 9.34
CA PHE A 39 0.60 -14.84 9.79
C PHE A 39 0.15 -15.12 11.24
N ILE A 40 -0.29 -16.34 11.53
CA ILE A 40 -0.76 -16.71 12.86
C ILE A 40 0.36 -16.60 13.91
N GLU A 41 1.59 -16.95 13.54
CA GLU A 41 2.76 -16.76 14.42
C GLU A 41 2.98 -15.27 14.73
N GLN A 42 3.00 -14.42 13.70
CA GLN A 42 3.15 -12.97 13.87
C GLN A 42 2.05 -12.33 14.72
N VAL A 43 0.81 -12.82 14.60
CA VAL A 43 -0.31 -12.39 15.45
C VAL A 43 -0.06 -12.78 16.91
N LYS A 44 0.37 -14.01 17.16
CA LYS A 44 0.68 -14.50 18.53
C LYS A 44 1.82 -13.73 19.17
N GLU A 45 2.80 -13.30 18.38
CA GLU A 45 3.94 -12.51 18.84
C GLU A 45 3.65 -11.00 18.92
N GLY A 46 2.41 -10.57 18.60
CA GLY A 46 2.00 -9.16 18.70
C GLY A 46 2.57 -8.25 17.62
N ARG A 47 3.09 -8.80 16.51
CA ARG A 47 3.68 -8.03 15.39
C ARG A 47 2.64 -7.50 14.39
N VAL A 48 1.35 -7.75 14.61
CA VAL A 48 0.24 -7.34 13.74
C VAL A 48 -0.56 -6.24 14.41
N GLU A 49 -0.63 -5.06 13.77
CA GLU A 49 -1.34 -3.88 14.28
C GLU A 49 -2.84 -3.94 13.95
N ARG A 50 -3.18 -4.29 12.71
CA ARG A 50 -4.56 -4.39 12.23
C ARG A 50 -4.69 -5.43 11.12
N VAL A 51 -5.85 -6.07 11.07
CA VAL A 51 -6.25 -6.96 9.98
C VAL A 51 -7.63 -6.58 9.43
N THR A 52 -7.82 -6.85 8.15
CA THR A 52 -9.10 -6.82 7.43
C THR A 52 -9.31 -8.20 6.82
N VAL A 53 -10.50 -8.77 7.03
CA VAL A 53 -10.84 -10.11 6.56
C VAL A 53 -11.93 -9.98 5.50
N ASP A 54 -11.63 -10.42 4.28
CA ASP A 54 -12.55 -10.45 3.15
C ASP A 54 -12.67 -11.90 2.64
N GLY A 55 -13.69 -12.60 3.15
CA GLY A 55 -13.89 -14.02 2.86
C GLY A 55 -12.71 -14.88 3.30
N TYR A 56 -11.93 -15.37 2.34
CA TYR A 56 -10.70 -16.15 2.60
C TYR A 56 -9.44 -15.30 2.57
N VAL A 57 -9.49 -14.09 2.05
CA VAL A 57 -8.35 -13.19 1.95
C VAL A 57 -8.27 -12.36 3.23
N ILE A 58 -7.08 -12.34 3.84
CA ILE A 58 -6.78 -11.50 4.99
C ILE A 58 -5.71 -10.53 4.55
N THR A 59 -5.98 -9.24 4.69
CA THR A 59 -4.97 -8.18 4.52
C THR A 59 -4.72 -7.52 5.85
N GLY A 60 -3.52 -6.99 6.07
CA GLY A 60 -3.22 -6.37 7.35
C GLY A 60 -1.98 -5.51 7.31
N LYS A 61 -1.76 -4.82 8.41
CA LYS A 61 -0.62 -3.95 8.65
C LYS A 61 0.16 -4.47 9.87
N ARG A 62 1.46 -4.62 9.71
CA ARG A 62 2.39 -4.99 10.78
C ARG A 62 2.77 -3.78 11.63
N SER A 63 3.31 -4.05 12.82
CA SER A 63 3.82 -3.02 13.73
C SER A 63 4.98 -2.20 13.15
N ASP A 64 5.68 -2.73 12.15
CA ASP A 64 6.77 -2.04 11.42
C ASP A 64 6.26 -1.09 10.32
N GLY A 65 4.95 -1.09 10.02
CA GLY A 65 4.36 -0.28 8.97
C GLY A 65 4.10 -1.03 7.66
N GLU A 66 4.60 -2.25 7.49
CA GLU A 66 4.44 -3.03 6.27
C GLU A 66 3.03 -3.62 6.12
N ASN A 67 2.54 -3.66 4.89
CA ASN A 67 1.31 -4.34 4.54
C ASN A 67 1.58 -5.79 4.15
N PHE A 68 0.66 -6.69 4.50
CA PHE A 68 0.71 -8.08 4.10
C PHE A 68 -0.66 -8.58 3.63
N LYS A 69 -0.64 -9.68 2.88
CA LYS A 69 -1.80 -10.44 2.46
C LYS A 69 -1.57 -11.91 2.73
N THR A 70 -2.55 -12.59 3.27
CA THR A 70 -2.56 -14.05 3.41
C THR A 70 -3.92 -14.59 3.01
N ILE A 71 -3.98 -15.89 2.74
CA ILE A 71 -5.21 -16.59 2.38
C ILE A 71 -5.42 -17.68 3.42
N ARG A 72 -6.54 -17.60 4.14
CA ARG A 72 -6.90 -18.65 5.09
C ARG A 72 -7.29 -19.91 4.33
N PRO A 73 -6.83 -21.10 4.75
CA PRO A 73 -7.29 -22.35 4.16
C PRO A 73 -8.79 -22.53 4.41
N ALA A 74 -9.49 -23.11 3.43
CA ALA A 74 -10.89 -23.48 3.57
C ALA A 74 -11.01 -24.78 4.40
N ILE A 75 -10.86 -24.67 5.72
CA ILE A 75 -11.14 -25.77 6.62
C ILE A 75 -12.66 -25.80 6.82
N GLN A 76 -13.32 -26.80 6.26
CA GLN A 76 -14.70 -27.15 6.61
C GLN A 76 -14.64 -27.94 7.92
N ASP A 77 -15.22 -27.39 8.99
CA ASP A 77 -15.55 -28.20 10.16
C ASP A 77 -16.66 -29.17 9.75
N ASN A 78 -16.35 -30.48 9.80
CA ASN A 78 -17.32 -31.56 9.61
C ASN A 78 -17.91 -31.99 10.96
#